data_AF-A0A3D8UI35-F1
#
_entry.id   AF-A0A3D8UI35-F1
#
_cell.length_a   1.000
_cell.length_b   1.000
_cell.length_c   1.000
_cell.angle_alpha   90.00
_cell.angle_beta   90.00
_cell.angle_gamma   90.00
#
_symmetry.space_group_name_H-M   'P 1'
#
loop_
_entity.id
_entity.type
_entity.pdbx_description
1 polymer ?
#
loop_
_entity_poly.entity_id
_entity_poly.type
_entity_poly.pdbx_seq_one_letter_code
_entity_poly.pdbx_strand_id
1 'polypeptide(L)'
;MISLHATKNQDPTPEVGYGWEDKDSVSGKEFMISAANPDAAKAGYDVLAAGGTAADAMIAVQLMLNLVEPQSSGIGGGAFMLYWDASSKTLNTFDAREKAPQKAVPERFLDSKGKKMPFPEAISGGQAVGVPGILRLMEVTHNLYGNQKWASLFQSTIKKSEEGFVVSPRMAKS
;
A
#
# COMPACT_ATOMS: atom_id res chain seq x y z
N MET A 1 -40.80 26.13 14.86
CA MET A 1 -40.54 24.78 15.38
C MET A 1 -40.49 23.81 14.22
N ILE A 2 -39.30 23.36 13.83
CA ILE A 2 -39.09 22.18 13.00
C ILE A 2 -38.00 21.39 13.75
N SER A 3 -38.42 20.32 14.42
CA SER A 3 -37.52 19.44 15.16
C SER A 3 -37.03 18.36 14.21
N LEU A 4 -35.78 18.47 13.74
CA LEU A 4 -35.10 17.42 13.00
C LEU A 4 -34.74 16.30 13.99
N HIS A 5 -35.47 15.19 13.91
CA HIS A 5 -35.10 13.95 14.60
C HIS A 5 -33.98 13.29 13.83
N ALA A 6 -32.76 13.33 14.37
CA ALA A 6 -31.66 12.49 13.90
C ALA A 6 -31.98 11.03 14.23
N THR A 7 -32.23 10.21 13.21
CA THR A 7 -32.38 8.76 13.34
C THR A 7 -31.06 8.15 13.77
N LYS A 8 -31.12 7.34 14.83
CA LYS A 8 -29.99 6.80 15.59
C LYS A 8 -29.33 5.56 14.93
N ASN A 9 -29.28 5.52 13.61
CA ASN A 9 -28.62 4.45 12.84
C ASN A 9 -27.60 5.08 11.89
N GLN A 10 -26.47 5.52 12.44
CA GLN A 10 -25.24 5.56 11.66
C GLN A 10 -24.60 4.19 11.79
N ASP A 11 -24.38 3.51 10.66
CA ASP A 11 -23.45 2.38 10.60
C ASP A 11 -22.16 2.77 11.34
N PRO A 12 -21.55 1.88 12.14
CA PRO A 12 -20.27 2.18 12.73
C PRO A 12 -19.31 2.49 11.58
N THR A 13 -18.78 3.71 11.57
CA THR A 13 -17.67 4.10 10.71
C THR A 13 -16.60 2.99 10.79
N PRO A 14 -16.01 2.57 9.66
CA PRO A 14 -15.11 1.42 9.63
C PRO A 14 -13.86 1.60 10.51
N GLU A 15 -13.54 2.83 10.91
CA GLU A 15 -12.53 3.12 11.91
C GLU A 15 -13.13 3.51 13.28
N VAL A 16 -12.61 2.89 14.34
CA VAL A 16 -12.76 3.40 15.71
C VAL A 16 -11.91 4.66 15.82
N GLY A 17 -12.51 5.79 16.19
CA GLY A 17 -11.75 7.01 16.49
C GLY A 17 -10.88 6.81 17.73
N TYR A 18 -9.56 6.89 17.57
CA TYR A 18 -8.58 6.69 18.65
C TYR A 18 -8.38 7.92 19.55
N GLY A 19 -9.30 8.90 19.50
CA GLY A 19 -9.17 10.18 20.19
C GLY A 19 -8.30 11.19 19.43
N TRP A 20 -8.02 12.32 20.08
CA TRP A 20 -7.15 13.37 19.57
C TRP A 20 -5.79 13.27 20.24
N GLU A 21 -4.73 13.30 19.44
CA GLU A 21 -3.34 13.37 19.90
C GLU A 21 -2.67 14.54 19.18
N ASP A 22 -2.18 15.52 19.94
CA ASP A 22 -1.39 16.60 19.36
C ASP A 22 -0.05 16.04 18.87
N LYS A 23 0.29 16.32 17.61
CA LYS A 23 1.57 15.96 17.02
C LYS A 23 2.25 17.20 16.48
N ASP A 24 3.53 17.35 16.81
CA ASP A 24 4.35 18.39 16.24
C ASP A 24 4.48 18.19 14.73
N SER A 25 4.37 19.30 13.98
CA SER A 25 4.63 19.26 12.54
C SER A 25 6.13 19.07 12.29
N VAL A 26 6.45 18.23 11.32
CA VAL A 26 7.83 18.00 10.87
C VAL A 26 8.04 18.76 9.56
N SER A 27 9.17 19.47 9.46
CA SER A 27 9.54 20.24 8.26
C SER A 27 10.89 19.79 7.70
N GLY A 28 11.02 19.88 6.37
CA GLY A 28 12.23 19.57 5.63
C GLY A 28 12.40 20.57 4.48
N LYS A 29 13.66 20.89 4.12
CA LYS A 29 13.96 21.87 3.05
C LYS A 29 14.10 21.23 1.67
N GLU A 30 14.67 20.03 1.62
CA GLU A 30 15.04 19.36 0.37
C GLU A 30 14.02 18.29 -0.01
N PHE A 31 13.65 17.44 0.94
CA PHE A 31 12.71 16.35 0.72
C PHE A 31 12.04 15.90 2.03
N MET A 32 11.00 15.08 1.89
CA MET A 32 10.23 14.49 2.98
C MET A 32 9.74 13.11 2.58
N ILE A 33 9.70 12.18 3.53
CA ILE A 33 9.01 10.89 3.40
C ILE A 33 8.03 10.77 4.56
N SER A 34 6.81 10.34 4.24
CA SER A 34 5.79 9.96 5.22
C SER A 34 5.28 8.57 4.88
N ALA A 35 5.30 7.67 5.86
CA ALA A 35 4.83 6.29 5.72
C ALA A 35 4.26 5.78 7.06
N ALA A 36 3.43 4.75 7.01
CA ALA A 36 2.76 4.19 8.19
C ALA A 36 3.73 3.52 9.20
N ASN A 37 4.92 3.13 8.73
CA ASN A 37 5.96 2.49 9.53
C ASN A 37 7.28 3.27 9.48
N PRO A 38 7.97 3.49 10.62
CA PRO A 38 9.23 4.23 10.66
C PRO A 38 10.34 3.57 9.82
N ASP A 39 10.40 2.25 9.73
CA ASP A 39 11.38 1.55 8.91
C ASP A 39 11.15 1.79 7.42
N ALA A 40 9.88 1.83 6.99
CA ALA A 40 9.52 2.17 5.62
C ALA A 40 9.85 3.62 5.31
N ALA A 41 9.55 4.54 6.22
CA ALA A 41 9.91 5.95 6.06
C ALA A 41 11.43 6.14 5.95
N LYS A 42 12.20 5.42 6.78
CA LYS A 42 13.67 5.42 6.74
C LYS A 42 14.21 4.84 5.43
N ALA A 43 13.63 3.75 4.92
CA ALA A 43 14.05 3.17 3.64
C ALA A 43 13.89 4.15 2.47
N GLY A 44 12.76 4.86 2.40
CA GLY A 44 12.55 5.93 1.41
C GLY A 44 13.50 7.10 1.61
N TYR A 45 13.72 7.50 2.86
CA TYR A 45 14.65 8.59 3.21
C TYR A 45 16.06 8.28 2.72
N ASP A 46 16.56 7.07 2.94
CA ASP A 46 17.91 6.67 2.56
C ASP A 46 18.10 6.71 1.03
N VAL A 47 17.07 6.34 0.27
CA VAL A 47 17.09 6.47 -1.19
C VAL A 47 17.16 7.93 -1.64
N LEU A 48 16.34 8.81 -1.05
CA LEU A 48 16.40 10.25 -1.38
C LEU A 48 17.73 10.88 -0.97
N ALA A 49 18.24 10.53 0.22
CA ALA A 49 19.53 11.00 0.72
C ALA A 49 20.71 10.54 -0.17
N ALA A 50 20.57 9.40 -0.86
CA ALA A 50 21.51 8.91 -1.85
C ALA A 50 21.32 9.50 -3.26
N GLY A 51 20.45 10.52 -3.42
CA GLY A 51 20.17 11.18 -4.70
C GLY A 51 19.16 10.45 -5.60
N GLY A 52 18.42 9.49 -5.04
CA GLY A 52 17.30 8.82 -5.71
C GLY A 52 16.11 9.75 -5.94
N THR A 53 15.25 9.38 -6.87
CA THR A 53 14.02 10.15 -7.15
C THR A 53 12.89 9.77 -6.20
N ALA A 54 11.79 10.52 -6.25
CA ALA A 54 10.56 10.16 -5.52
C ALA A 54 9.99 8.80 -5.95
N ALA A 55 10.16 8.40 -7.22
CA ALA A 55 9.78 7.08 -7.70
C ALA A 55 10.68 5.98 -7.13
N ASP A 56 11.99 6.21 -7.06
CA ASP A 56 12.94 5.29 -6.42
C ASP A 56 12.64 5.11 -4.92
N ALA A 57 12.37 6.21 -4.22
CA ALA A 57 12.03 6.18 -2.81
C ALA A 57 10.69 5.46 -2.55
N MET A 58 9.69 5.65 -3.40
CA MET A 58 8.41 4.93 -3.34
C MET A 58 8.62 3.41 -3.40
N ILE A 59 9.52 2.93 -4.26
CA ILE A 59 9.83 1.50 -4.38
C ILE A 59 10.43 0.96 -3.09
N ALA A 60 11.41 1.65 -2.51
CA ALA A 60 12.01 1.25 -1.23
C ALA A 60 10.98 1.25 -0.09
N VAL A 61 10.12 2.26 -0.02
CA VAL A 61 9.01 2.34 0.95
C VAL A 61 8.06 1.15 0.77
N GLN A 62 7.59 0.88 -0.45
CA GLN A 62 6.64 -0.20 -0.73
C GLN A 62 7.22 -1.59 -0.41
N LEU A 63 8.48 -1.83 -0.77
CA LEU A 63 9.16 -3.09 -0.44
C LEU A 63 9.31 -3.25 1.07
N MET A 64 9.67 -2.18 1.78
CA MET A 64 9.77 -2.26 3.23
C MET A 64 8.41 -2.48 3.87
N LEU A 65 7.34 -1.79 3.44
CA LEU A 65 5.97 -2.02 3.93
C LEU A 65 5.48 -3.45 3.67
N ASN A 66 5.88 -4.08 2.56
CA ASN A 66 5.61 -5.51 2.32
C ASN A 66 6.19 -6.41 3.42
N LEU A 67 7.29 -5.99 4.06
CA LEU A 67 7.93 -6.72 5.16
C LEU A 67 7.38 -6.31 6.53
N VAL A 68 7.33 -5.01 6.82
CA VAL A 68 7.06 -4.47 8.16
C VAL A 68 5.58 -4.11 8.40
N GLU A 69 4.72 -4.26 7.38
CA GLU A 69 3.25 -4.18 7.47
C GLU A 69 2.55 -5.18 6.50
N PRO A 70 2.87 -6.48 6.57
CA PRO A 70 2.44 -7.48 5.59
C PRO A 70 0.92 -7.68 5.56
N GLN A 71 0.22 -7.35 6.65
CA GLN A 71 -1.24 -7.43 6.74
C GLN A 71 -1.97 -6.37 5.88
N SER A 72 -1.27 -5.31 5.45
CA SER A 72 -1.89 -4.14 4.82
C SER A 72 -1.49 -3.95 3.36
N SER A 73 -0.25 -4.27 2.98
CA SER A 73 0.23 -4.13 1.61
C SER A 73 1.27 -5.19 1.28
N GLY A 74 1.48 -5.48 -0.01
CA GLY A 74 2.55 -6.36 -0.41
C GLY A 74 2.64 -6.58 -1.92
N ILE A 75 3.70 -7.24 -2.36
CA ILE A 75 3.97 -7.53 -3.78
C ILE A 75 2.90 -8.40 -4.45
N GLY A 76 2.08 -9.08 -3.64
CA GLY A 76 0.93 -9.88 -4.08
C GLY A 76 -0.37 -9.08 -4.29
N GLY A 77 -0.37 -7.76 -4.07
CA GLY A 77 -1.56 -6.92 -4.19
C GLY A 77 -1.53 -5.94 -5.37
N GLY A 78 -2.37 -4.91 -5.26
CA GLY A 78 -2.48 -3.80 -6.19
C GLY A 78 -2.33 -2.44 -5.51
N ALA A 79 -2.14 -1.40 -6.32
CA ALA A 79 -1.94 -0.04 -5.85
C ALA A 79 -2.48 1.00 -6.83
N PHE A 80 -2.64 2.22 -6.34
CA PHE A 80 -2.83 3.42 -7.14
C PHE A 80 -1.72 4.40 -6.82
N MET A 81 -1.20 5.08 -7.82
CA MET A 81 -0.16 6.09 -7.64
C MET A 81 -0.53 7.38 -8.37
N LEU A 82 -0.37 8.49 -7.67
CA LEU A 82 -0.36 9.83 -8.24
C LEU A 82 1.09 10.32 -8.22
N TYR A 83 1.59 10.75 -9.36
CA TYR A 83 2.97 11.19 -9.52
C TYR A 83 3.02 12.55 -10.21
N TRP A 84 3.50 13.55 -9.48
CA TRP A 84 3.78 14.86 -10.05
C TRP A 84 5.16 14.84 -10.71
N ASP A 85 5.20 14.89 -12.03
CA ASP A 85 6.44 15.07 -12.77
C ASP A 85 6.74 16.56 -12.88
N ALA A 86 7.73 17.01 -12.11
CA ALA A 86 8.15 18.40 -12.10
C ALA A 86 8.77 18.88 -13.43
N SER A 87 9.34 17.96 -14.22
CA SER A 87 9.97 18.30 -15.51
C SER A 87 8.92 18.69 -16.55
N SER A 88 7.84 17.92 -16.64
CA SER A 88 6.72 18.16 -17.55
C SER A 88 5.55 18.95 -16.91
N LYS A 89 5.63 19.26 -15.61
CA LYS A 89 4.58 19.91 -14.82
C LYS A 89 3.21 19.22 -14.95
N THR A 90 3.23 17.89 -14.95
CA THR A 90 2.05 17.07 -15.19
C THR A 90 1.80 16.12 -14.03
N LEU A 91 0.54 15.98 -13.64
CA LEU A 91 0.10 14.93 -12.72
C LEU A 91 -0.21 13.66 -13.52
N ASN A 92 0.58 12.63 -13.30
CA ASN A 92 0.39 11.31 -13.89
C ASN A 92 -0.31 10.40 -12.87
N THR A 93 -1.22 9.56 -13.36
CA THR A 93 -1.92 8.57 -12.53
C THR A 93 -1.60 7.17 -13.04
N PHE A 94 -1.41 6.24 -12.10
CA PHE A 94 -1.16 4.85 -12.40
C PHE A 94 -2.16 3.99 -11.63
N ASP A 95 -2.87 3.14 -12.37
CA ASP A 95 -3.75 2.12 -11.83
C ASP A 95 -3.07 0.76 -11.97
N ALA A 96 -2.68 0.20 -10.83
CA ALA A 96 -2.14 -1.13 -10.71
C ALA A 96 -3.02 -1.99 -9.81
N ARG A 97 -4.35 -1.74 -9.84
CA ARG A 97 -5.33 -2.59 -9.19
C ARG A 97 -5.25 -4.00 -9.74
N GLU A 98 -5.45 -4.99 -8.87
CA GLU A 98 -5.47 -6.38 -9.28
C GLU A 98 -6.55 -6.63 -10.33
N LYS A 99 -6.24 -7.48 -11.30
CA LYS A 99 -7.20 -7.87 -12.35
C LYS A 99 -7.72 -9.29 -12.11
N ALA A 100 -9.01 -9.51 -12.30
CA ALA A 100 -9.55 -10.86 -12.31
C ALA A 100 -8.82 -11.72 -13.36
N PRO A 101 -8.37 -12.94 -13.02
CA PRO A 101 -7.67 -13.79 -13.98
C PRO A 101 -8.59 -14.19 -15.13
N GLN A 102 -8.03 -14.52 -16.30
CA GLN A 102 -8.80 -14.80 -17.52
C GLN A 102 -9.86 -15.90 -17.37
N LYS A 103 -9.63 -16.87 -16.48
CA LYS A 103 -10.57 -17.96 -16.18
C LYS A 103 -11.64 -17.60 -15.13
N ALA A 104 -11.68 -16.37 -14.64
CA ALA A 104 -12.71 -15.94 -13.72
C ALA A 104 -14.07 -15.87 -14.44
N VAL A 105 -15.10 -16.41 -13.78
CA VAL A 105 -16.49 -16.41 -14.25
C VAL A 105 -17.39 -15.76 -13.19
N PRO A 106 -18.56 -15.20 -13.57
CA PRO A 106 -19.47 -14.56 -12.62
C PRO A 106 -19.88 -15.44 -11.44
N GLU A 107 -19.95 -16.75 -11.63
CA GLU A 107 -20.41 -17.74 -10.65
C GLU A 107 -19.31 -18.19 -9.67
N ARG A 108 -18.08 -17.63 -9.77
CA ARG A 108 -16.89 -18.08 -9.04
C ARG A 108 -17.04 -18.13 -7.51
N PHE A 109 -17.97 -17.35 -6.95
CA PHE A 109 -18.24 -17.29 -5.52
C PHE A 109 -19.66 -17.78 -5.14
N LEU A 110 -20.22 -18.65 -5.98
CA LEU A 110 -21.46 -19.37 -5.71
C LEU A 110 -21.16 -20.82 -5.34
N ASP A 111 -21.94 -21.37 -4.41
CA ASP A 111 -21.90 -22.78 -4.07
C ASP A 111 -22.58 -23.65 -5.15
N SER A 112 -22.55 -24.97 -4.96
CA SER A 112 -23.18 -25.94 -5.88
C SER A 112 -24.69 -25.77 -6.09
N LYS A 113 -25.37 -24.98 -5.25
CA LYS A 113 -26.80 -24.66 -5.33
C LYS A 113 -27.04 -23.27 -5.90
N GLY A 114 -26.00 -22.57 -6.36
CA GLY A 114 -26.07 -21.21 -6.88
C GLY A 114 -26.21 -20.13 -5.81
N LYS A 115 -26.00 -20.45 -4.53
CA LYS A 115 -26.08 -19.49 -3.42
C LYS A 115 -24.71 -18.86 -3.17
N LYS A 116 -24.68 -17.57 -2.80
CA LYS A 116 -23.45 -16.88 -2.40
C LYS A 116 -22.72 -17.65 -1.29
N MET A 117 -21.44 -17.92 -1.51
CA MET A 117 -20.56 -18.50 -0.49
C MET A 117 -20.45 -17.60 0.75
N PRO A 118 -20.33 -18.16 1.96
CA PRO A 118 -19.97 -17.39 3.16
C PRO A 118 -18.67 -16.61 2.94
N PHE A 119 -18.61 -15.37 3.44
CA PHE A 119 -17.49 -14.48 3.19
C PHE A 119 -16.12 -15.08 3.59
N PRO A 120 -15.95 -15.73 4.76
CA PRO A 120 -14.68 -16.37 5.11
C PRO A 120 -14.23 -17.43 4.09
N GLU A 121 -15.16 -18.20 3.53
CA GLU A 121 -14.85 -19.20 2.51
C GLU A 121 -14.49 -18.55 1.17
N ALA A 122 -15.22 -17.48 0.79
CA ALA A 122 -14.98 -16.77 -0.47
C ALA A 122 -13.61 -16.08 -0.53
N ILE A 123 -13.11 -15.57 0.61
CA ILE A 123 -11.79 -14.92 0.68
C ILE A 123 -10.64 -15.90 0.96
N SER A 124 -10.95 -17.12 1.39
CA SER A 124 -9.94 -18.13 1.72
C SER A 124 -9.53 -18.90 0.48
N GLY A 125 -8.30 -18.67 0.02
CA GLY A 125 -7.66 -19.44 -1.04
C GLY A 125 -7.60 -18.76 -2.41
N GLY A 126 -7.08 -19.49 -3.41
CA GLY A 126 -6.71 -18.94 -4.72
C GLY A 126 -7.87 -18.34 -5.54
N GLN A 127 -9.13 -18.65 -5.18
CA GLN A 127 -10.29 -18.05 -5.84
C GLN A 127 -10.36 -16.54 -5.63
N ALA A 128 -9.95 -16.03 -4.48
CA ALA A 128 -9.96 -14.60 -4.16
C ALA A 128 -8.78 -13.81 -4.78
N VAL A 129 -7.78 -14.50 -5.32
CA VAL A 129 -6.54 -13.89 -5.82
C VAL A 129 -6.75 -13.27 -7.19
N GLY A 130 -6.64 -11.94 -7.27
CA GLY A 130 -6.45 -11.21 -8.53
C GLY A 130 -4.99 -11.26 -8.99
N VAL A 131 -4.73 -10.96 -10.26
CA VAL A 131 -3.37 -10.84 -10.80
C VAL A 131 -2.70 -9.61 -10.17
N PRO A 132 -1.59 -9.77 -9.41
CA PRO A 132 -0.95 -8.66 -8.71
C PRO A 132 -0.40 -7.57 -9.65
N GLY A 133 -0.52 -6.31 -9.25
CA GLY A 133 -0.11 -5.14 -10.05
C GLY A 133 1.09 -4.37 -9.51
N ILE A 134 1.39 -4.46 -8.21
CA ILE A 134 2.40 -3.61 -7.55
C ILE A 134 3.80 -3.74 -8.15
N LEU A 135 4.29 -4.95 -8.42
CA LEU A 135 5.62 -5.14 -9.02
C LEU A 135 5.73 -4.48 -10.40
N ARG A 136 4.65 -4.55 -11.20
CA ARG A 136 4.60 -3.90 -12.52
C ARG A 136 4.55 -2.38 -12.41
N LEU A 137 3.81 -1.85 -11.42
CA LEU A 137 3.81 -0.41 -11.12
C LEU A 137 5.21 0.09 -10.79
N MET A 138 5.90 -0.61 -9.88
CA MET A 138 7.25 -0.25 -9.47
C MET A 138 8.22 -0.25 -10.67
N GLU A 139 8.19 -1.29 -11.50
CA GLU A 139 9.04 -1.38 -12.69
C GLU A 139 8.76 -0.24 -13.69
N VAL A 140 7.49 0.01 -14.02
CA VAL A 140 7.10 1.05 -14.98
C VAL A 140 7.50 2.43 -14.48
N THR A 141 7.24 2.73 -13.21
CA THR A 141 7.53 4.06 -12.63
C THR A 141 9.02 4.27 -12.43
N HIS A 142 9.79 3.23 -12.13
CA HIS A 142 11.25 3.28 -12.14
C HIS A 142 11.81 3.56 -13.53
N ASN A 143 11.31 2.87 -14.56
CA ASN A 143 11.79 3.10 -15.93
C ASN A 143 11.47 4.51 -16.44
N LEU A 144 10.35 5.09 -15.99
CA LEU A 144 9.94 6.45 -16.38
C LEU A 144 10.65 7.54 -15.58
N TYR A 145 10.85 7.33 -14.27
CA TYR A 145 11.22 8.41 -13.35
C TYR A 145 12.34 8.05 -12.36
N GLY A 146 12.82 6.82 -12.35
CA GLY A 146 13.91 6.36 -11.50
C GLY A 146 15.28 6.74 -12.06
N ASN A 147 16.27 6.85 -11.18
CA ASN A 147 17.67 7.09 -11.55
C ASN A 147 18.66 6.16 -10.85
N GLN A 148 18.23 5.44 -9.82
CA GLN A 148 19.05 4.48 -9.11
C GLN A 148 19.12 3.13 -9.85
N LYS A 149 20.04 2.25 -9.46
CA LYS A 149 20.02 0.88 -9.96
C LYS A 149 18.82 0.15 -9.37
N TRP A 150 17.95 -0.44 -10.18
CA TRP A 150 16.79 -1.22 -9.72
C TRP A 150 17.12 -2.13 -8.53
N ALA A 151 18.16 -2.95 -8.64
CA ALA A 151 18.57 -3.89 -7.60
C ALA A 151 18.99 -3.23 -6.27
N SER A 152 19.50 -1.99 -6.29
CA SER A 152 19.90 -1.31 -5.05
C SER A 152 18.69 -0.88 -4.21
N LEU A 153 17.54 -0.63 -4.83
CA LEU A 153 16.30 -0.23 -4.13
C LEU A 153 15.73 -1.33 -3.22
N PHE A 154 16.15 -2.57 -3.43
CA PHE A 154 15.67 -3.76 -2.70
C PHE A 154 16.56 -4.12 -1.51
N GLN A 155 17.81 -3.64 -1.49
CA GLN A 155 18.85 -4.15 -0.59
C GLN A 155 18.50 -3.94 0.89
N SER A 156 17.99 -2.76 1.25
CA SER A 156 17.60 -2.48 2.64
C SER A 156 16.51 -3.43 3.13
N THR A 157 15.52 -3.73 2.29
CA THR A 157 14.43 -4.65 2.62
C THR A 157 14.93 -6.10 2.68
N ILE A 158 15.76 -6.53 1.71
CA ILE A 158 16.35 -7.88 1.71
C ILE A 158 17.13 -8.10 3.00
N LYS A 159 18.07 -7.20 3.31
CA LYS A 159 18.88 -7.27 4.52
C LYS A 159 18.01 -7.35 5.78
N LYS A 160 17.01 -6.47 5.91
CA LYS A 160 16.11 -6.47 7.07
C LYS A 160 15.23 -7.72 7.15
N SER A 161 14.89 -8.32 6.02
CA SER A 161 14.16 -9.60 6.00
C SER A 161 15.02 -10.77 6.48
N GLU A 162 16.32 -10.75 6.19
CA GLU A 162 17.29 -11.77 6.61
C GLU A 162 17.69 -11.62 8.08
N GLU A 163 17.89 -10.39 8.54
CA GLU A 163 18.28 -10.08 9.93
C GLU A 163 17.10 -10.11 10.90
N GLY A 164 15.88 -9.99 10.38
CA GLY A 164 14.65 -9.83 11.16
C GLY A 164 14.42 -8.40 11.65
N PHE A 165 13.27 -8.20 12.28
CA PHE A 165 12.84 -6.91 12.80
C PHE A 165 11.87 -7.07 13.97
N VAL A 166 11.70 -6.01 14.76
CA VAL A 166 10.76 -6.02 15.89
C VAL A 166 9.33 -5.87 15.37
N VAL A 167 8.46 -6.83 15.73
CA VAL A 167 7.03 -6.77 15.40
C VAL A 167 6.40 -5.58 16.11
N SER A 168 5.81 -4.66 15.33
CA SER A 168 5.15 -3.48 15.88
C SER A 168 3.85 -3.86 16.61
N PRO A 169 3.37 -3.05 17.58
CA PRO A 169 2.09 -3.28 18.23
C PRO A 169 0.90 -3.33 17.26
N ARG A 170 0.98 -2.61 16.13
CA ARG A 170 -0.04 -2.64 15.07
C ARG A 170 -0.04 -4.00 14.36
N MET A 171 1.13 -4.49 13.98
CA MET A 171 1.26 -5.80 13.33
C MET A 171 0.85 -6.93 14.26
N ALA A 172 1.22 -6.87 15.56
CA ALA A 172 0.85 -7.90 16.52
C ALA A 172 -0.67 -8.06 16.75
N LYS A 173 -1.48 -7.07 16.36
CA LYS A 173 -2.94 -7.04 16.53
C LYS A 173 -3.72 -7.38 15.25
N SER A 174 -3.03 -7.62 14.12
CA SER A 174 -3.67 -7.85 12.81
C SER A 174 -4.33 -9.20 12.68
#